data_AF-A0A6J4RLE2-F1
#
_entry.id   AF-A0A6J4RLE2-F1
#
_cell.length_a   1.000
_cell.length_b   1.000
_cell.length_c   1.000
_cell.angle_alpha   90.00
_cell.angle_beta   90.00
_cell.angle_gamma   90.00
#
_symmetry.space_group_name_H-M   'P 1'
#
loop_
_entity.id
_entity.type
_entity.pdbx_description
1 polymer ?
#
loop_
_entity_poly.entity_id
_entity_poly.type
_entity_poly.pdbx_seq_one_letter_code
_entity_poly.pdbx_strand_id
1 'polypeptide(L)'
;MRIGVAHTDHPQAAEIVCSDHCVHRFRERMPVRDPGVDEVAGALIATLEMADISGWPPGWAVSDRPAELWAVTGDVAFPLARTADPRRWLALTCLRRK
;
A
#
# COMPACT_ATOMS: atom_id res chain seq x y z
N MET A 1 5.79 5.72 12.78
CA MET A 1 6.28 4.33 12.90
C MET A 1 6.85 3.91 11.56
N ARG A 2 8.14 3.56 11.45
CA ARG A 2 8.73 3.21 10.15
C ARG A 2 8.63 1.70 9.96
N ILE A 3 7.82 1.28 9.00
CA ILE A 3 7.39 -0.12 8.80
C ILE A 3 8.41 -0.95 8.03
N GLY A 4 9.26 -0.28 7.24
CA GLY A 4 10.14 -0.89 6.27
C GLY A 4 9.83 -0.40 4.86
N VAL A 5 10.47 -1.01 3.87
CA VAL A 5 10.31 -0.71 2.44
C VAL A 5 9.86 -2.00 1.77
N ALA A 6 8.76 -1.95 1.03
CA ALA A 6 8.34 -3.03 0.15
C ALA A 6 9.05 -2.88 -1.20
N HIS A 7 9.56 -3.98 -1.73
CA HIS A 7 10.23 -4.02 -3.03
C HIS A 7 9.34 -4.65 -4.10
N THR A 8 9.26 -4.04 -5.28
CA THR A 8 8.41 -4.53 -6.36
C THR A 8 9.18 -4.59 -7.68
N ASP A 9 8.69 -5.41 -8.61
CA ASP A 9 9.27 -5.53 -9.95
C ASP A 9 8.81 -4.42 -10.91
N HIS A 10 7.97 -3.48 -10.46
CA HIS A 10 7.44 -2.43 -11.32
C HIS A 10 8.52 -1.40 -11.68
N PRO A 11 8.71 -1.08 -12.99
CA PRO A 11 9.85 -0.26 -13.43
C PRO A 11 9.87 1.17 -12.86
N GLN A 12 8.70 1.71 -12.52
CA GLN A 12 8.57 3.05 -11.93
C GLN A 12 8.40 3.04 -10.42
N ALA A 13 8.12 1.90 -9.80
CA ALA A 13 7.73 1.80 -8.39
C ALA A 13 8.48 0.67 -7.68
N ALA A 14 9.79 0.61 -7.91
CA ALA A 14 10.66 -0.42 -7.35
C ALA A 14 10.65 -0.46 -5.81
N GLU A 15 10.32 0.66 -5.17
CA GLU A 15 10.15 0.76 -3.72
C GLU A 15 8.82 1.40 -3.35
N ILE A 16 8.15 0.83 -2.36
CA ILE A 16 6.96 1.41 -1.73
C ILE A 16 7.19 1.52 -0.22
N VAL A 17 6.97 2.72 0.31
CA VAL A 17 6.93 2.99 1.74
C VAL A 17 5.53 3.31 2.20
N CYS A 18 5.21 3.06 3.46
CA CYS A 18 3.89 3.33 4.02
C CYS A 18 3.87 4.62 4.84
N SER A 19 2.82 5.42 4.67
CA SER A 19 2.49 6.48 5.62
C SER A 19 1.98 5.87 6.93
N ASP A 20 2.11 6.57 8.04
CA ASP A 20 1.53 6.14 9.32
C ASP A 20 0.01 5.90 9.20
N HIS A 21 -0.68 6.71 8.39
CA HIS A 21 -2.10 6.55 8.12
C HIS A 21 -2.40 5.23 7.38
N CYS A 22 -1.59 4.86 6.39
CA CYS A 22 -1.73 3.59 5.67
C CYS A 22 -1.67 2.39 6.63
N VAL A 23 -0.68 2.39 7.52
CA VAL A 23 -0.47 1.32 8.49
C VAL A 23 -1.65 1.17 9.43
N HIS A 24 -2.11 2.30 9.97
CA HIS A 24 -3.26 2.32 10.86
C HIS A 24 -4.50 1.75 10.17
N ARG A 25 -4.78 2.18 8.93
CA ARG A 25 -5.93 1.68 8.15
C ARG A 25 -5.79 0.21 7.79
N PHE A 26 -4.59 -0.26 7.48
CA PHE A 26 -4.35 -1.68 7.21
C PHE A 26 -4.66 -2.50 8.46
N ARG A 27 -4.18 -2.09 9.64
CA ARG A 27 -4.45 -2.74 10.92
C ARG A 27 -5.95 -2.79 11.25
N GLU A 28 -6.68 -1.70 11.03
CA GLU A 28 -8.13 -1.65 11.25
C GLU A 28 -8.91 -2.58 10.31
N ARG A 29 -8.43 -2.75 9.08
CA ARG A 29 -9.19 -3.39 8.00
C ARG A 29 -8.81 -4.85 7.77
N MET A 30 -7.64 -5.29 8.21
CA MET A 30 -7.15 -6.65 7.97
C MET A 30 -7.21 -7.49 9.25
N PRO A 31 -7.72 -8.73 9.19
CA PRO A 31 -7.76 -9.63 10.34
C PRO A 31 -6.35 -10.20 10.61
N VAL A 32 -5.49 -9.42 11.25
CA VAL A 32 -4.18 -9.90 11.73
C VAL A 32 -4.43 -10.67 13.04
N ARG A 33 -4.17 -11.98 13.02
CA ARG A 33 -4.52 -12.92 14.11
C ARG A 33 -3.76 -12.67 15.41
N ASP A 34 -2.57 -12.07 15.34
CA ASP A 34 -1.80 -11.58 16.48
C ASP A 34 -1.27 -10.16 16.16
N PRO A 35 -1.91 -9.10 16.66
CA PRO A 35 -1.71 -7.73 16.16
C PRO A 35 -0.52 -7.03 16.83
N GLY A 36 0.60 -7.74 16.97
CA GLY A 36 1.87 -7.11 17.28
C GLY A 36 2.27 -6.16 16.15
N VAL A 37 3.05 -5.12 16.49
CA VAL A 37 3.43 -4.07 15.56
C VAL A 37 4.25 -4.64 14.39
N ASP A 38 5.10 -5.63 14.67
CA ASP A 38 5.99 -6.24 13.70
C ASP A 38 5.23 -7.18 12.75
N GLU A 39 4.21 -7.88 13.24
CA GLU A 39 3.35 -8.74 12.43
C GLU A 39 2.50 -7.93 11.45
N VAL A 40 1.93 -6.82 11.91
CA VAL A 40 1.20 -5.88 11.04
C VAL A 40 2.14 -5.30 9.98
N ALA A 41 3.35 -4.92 10.39
CA ALA A 41 4.38 -4.39 9.50
C ALA A 41 4.77 -5.40 8.41
N GLY A 42 5.08 -6.64 8.80
CA GLY A 42 5.44 -7.71 7.88
C GLY A 42 4.31 -8.08 6.93
N ALA A 43 3.08 -8.18 7.43
CA ALA A 43 1.91 -8.47 6.59
C ALA A 43 1.64 -7.35 5.58
N LEU A 44 1.81 -6.08 5.97
CA LEU A 44 1.65 -4.94 5.07
C LEU A 44 2.73 -4.92 3.98
N ILE A 45 4.00 -5.16 4.35
CA ILE A 45 5.10 -5.26 3.37
C ILE A 45 4.80 -6.38 2.37
N ALA A 46 4.55 -7.60 2.85
CA ALA A 46 4.26 -8.74 1.99
C ALA A 46 3.07 -8.47 1.06
N THR A 47 2.03 -7.78 1.56
CA THR A 47 0.88 -7.39 0.73
C THR A 47 1.28 -6.45 -0.41
N LEU A 48 2.15 -5.46 -0.14
CA LEU A 48 2.63 -4.51 -1.14
C LEU A 48 3.61 -5.12 -2.14
N GLU A 49 4.45 -6.06 -1.69
CA GLU A 49 5.40 -6.77 -2.57
C GLU A 49 4.68 -7.67 -3.59
N MET A 50 3.51 -8.20 -3.23
CA MET A 50 2.66 -8.98 -4.13
C MET A 50 1.69 -8.12 -4.97
N ALA A 51 1.73 -6.79 -4.82
CA ALA A 51 0.75 -5.92 -5.44
C ALA A 51 0.98 -5.78 -6.95
N ASP A 52 -0.11 -5.83 -7.72
CA ASP A 52 -0.10 -5.34 -9.08
C ASP A 52 -0.15 -3.81 -9.07
N ILE A 53 0.71 -3.17 -9.85
CA ILE A 53 0.85 -1.72 -9.89
C ILE A 53 0.38 -1.19 -11.22
N SER A 54 -0.60 -0.29 -11.19
CA SER A 54 -1.13 0.32 -12.41
C SER A 54 -1.56 1.78 -12.20
N GLY A 55 -1.76 2.49 -13.30
CA GLY A 55 -2.27 3.87 -13.28
C GLY A 55 -3.78 3.98 -13.03
N TRP A 56 -4.48 2.86 -12.82
CA TRP A 56 -5.93 2.83 -12.72
C TRP A 56 -6.36 2.22 -11.37
N PRO A 57 -7.24 2.88 -10.60
CA PRO A 57 -7.83 2.25 -9.44
C PRO A 57 -8.76 1.11 -9.87
N PRO A 58 -8.90 0.06 -9.05
CA PRO A 58 -10.02 -0.85 -9.20
C PRO A 58 -11.33 -0.09 -8.99
N GLY A 59 -12.40 -0.46 -9.72
CA GLY A 59 -13.65 0.31 -9.76
C GLY A 59 -14.33 0.54 -8.40
N TRP A 60 -14.07 -0.32 -7.41
CA TRP A 60 -14.57 -0.18 -6.04
C TRP A 60 -13.71 0.74 -5.15
N ALA A 61 -12.48 1.04 -5.56
CA ALA A 61 -11.52 1.87 -4.82
C ALA A 61 -11.45 3.31 -5.37
N VAL A 62 -12.26 3.65 -6.37
CA VAL A 62 -12.35 5.00 -6.91
C VAL A 62 -12.67 5.96 -5.77
N SER A 63 -11.82 6.96 -5.60
CA SER A 63 -11.96 8.00 -4.59
C SER A 63 -11.77 9.37 -5.22
N ASP A 64 -12.28 10.40 -4.56
CA ASP A 64 -12.17 11.80 -5.01
C ASP A 64 -10.72 12.31 -5.03
N ARG A 65 -9.76 11.53 -4.50
CA ARG A 65 -8.34 11.86 -4.51
C ARG A 65 -7.65 11.17 -5.69
N PRO A 66 -7.11 11.93 -6.66
CA PRO A 66 -6.34 11.35 -7.74
C PRO A 66 -5.03 10.78 -7.20
N ALA A 67 -4.67 9.58 -7.66
CA ALA A 67 -3.35 8.98 -7.47
C ALA A 67 -2.84 8.50 -8.82
N GLU A 68 -1.56 8.78 -9.08
CA GLU A 68 -0.92 8.43 -10.36
C GLU A 68 -0.70 6.93 -10.51
N LEU A 69 -0.42 6.25 -9.41
CA LEU A 69 -0.27 4.79 -9.37
C LEU A 69 -1.08 4.22 -8.20
N TRP A 70 -1.48 2.97 -8.38
CA TRP A 70 -2.21 2.17 -7.42
C TRP A 70 -1.52 0.83 -7.27
N ALA A 71 -1.24 0.43 -6.03
CA ALA A 71 -0.84 -0.94 -5.70
C ALA A 71 -2.09 -1.71 -5.28
N VAL A 72 -2.37 -2.85 -5.91
CA VAL A 72 -3.59 -3.63 -5.68
C VAL A 72 -3.24 -5.10 -5.43
N THR A 73 -3.74 -5.64 -4.32
CA THR A 73 -3.55 -7.05 -3.94
C THR A 73 -4.89 -7.63 -3.49
N GLY A 74 -5.50 -8.45 -4.36
CA GLY A 74 -6.81 -9.03 -4.11
C GLY A 74 -7.88 -7.96 -3.82
N ASP A 75 -8.40 -7.95 -2.60
CA ASP A 75 -9.44 -7.01 -2.15
C ASP A 75 -8.87 -5.73 -1.49
N VAL A 76 -7.56 -5.49 -1.59
CA VAL A 76 -6.88 -4.35 -0.98
C VAL A 76 -6.26 -3.46 -2.06
N ALA A 77 -6.40 -2.14 -1.89
CA ALA A 77 -5.83 -1.16 -2.81
C ALA A 77 -5.18 0.00 -2.05
N PHE A 78 -4.03 0.45 -2.56
CA PHE A 78 -3.23 1.51 -1.99
C PHE A 78 -2.97 2.59 -3.05
N PRO A 79 -3.56 3.79 -2.92
CA PRO A 79 -3.16 4.92 -3.75
C PRO A 79 -1.73 5.33 -3.40
N LEU A 80 -0.90 5.52 -4.43
CA LEU A 80 0.51 5.86 -4.30
C LEU A 80 0.75 7.33 -4.64
N ALA A 81 1.56 7.99 -3.82
CA ALA A 81 2.08 9.33 -4.07
C ALA A 81 3.58 9.30 -4.39
N ARG A 82 4.03 10.25 -5.21
CA ARG A 82 5.45 10.44 -5.49
C ARG A 82 6.20 10.84 -4.22
N THR A 83 7.42 10.35 -4.09
CA THR A 83 8.38 10.85 -3.11
C THR A 83 9.47 11.67 -3.81
N ALA A 84 10.40 12.23 -3.05
CA ALA A 84 11.58 12.90 -3.60
C ALA A 84 12.50 11.95 -4.39
N ASP A 85 12.46 10.64 -4.08
CA ASP A 85 13.17 9.61 -4.83
C ASP A 85 12.24 9.09 -5.94
N PRO A 86 12.64 9.19 -7.22
CA PRO A 86 11.79 8.81 -8.34
C PRO A 86 11.50 7.30 -8.42
N ARG A 87 12.28 6.45 -7.73
CA ARG A 87 12.04 5.00 -7.66
C ARG A 87 11.14 4.61 -6.49
N ARG A 88 10.89 5.53 -5.55
CA ARG A 88 10.15 5.27 -4.31
C ARG A 88 8.81 5.98 -4.31
N TRP A 89 7.78 5.22 -3.95
CA TRP A 89 6.41 5.69 -3.81
C TRP A 89 5.90 5.56 -2.38
N LEU A 90 4.97 6.42 -2.01
CA LEU A 90 4.34 6.44 -0.70
C LEU A 90 2.91 5.90 -0.80
N ALA A 91 2.63 4.77 -0.17
CA ALA A 91 1.27 4.29 0.06
C ALA A 91 0.58 5.21 1.08
N LEU A 92 -0.44 5.94 0.61
CA LEU A 92 -1.11 6.98 1.40
C LEU A 92 -2.11 6.39 2.40
N THR A 93 -2.87 5.39 1.98
CA THR A 93 -3.90 4.72 2.77
C THR A 93 -4.08 3.27 2.28
N CYS A 94 -4.80 2.45 3.04
CA CYS A 94 -5.10 1.06 2.70
C CYS A 94 -6.61 0.89 2.54
N LEU A 95 -7.15 0.83 1.32
CA LEU A 95 -8.58 0.59 1.07
C LEU A 95 -8.86 -0.91 0.99
N ARG A 96 -10.02 -1.35 1.49
CA ARG A 96 -10.47 -2.74 1.39
C ARG A 96 -11.86 -2.76 0.74
N ARG A 97 -12.07 -3.68 -0.19
CA ARG A 97 -13.38 -3.96 -0.78
C ARG A 97 -14.36 -4.39 0.32
N LYS A 98 -15.55 -3.80 0.33
CA LYS A 98 -16.63 -4.15 1.25
C LYS A 98 -17.37 -5.41 0.78
#